data_AF-A0A177QF58-F1
#
_entry.id   AF-A0A177QF58-F1
#
_cell.length_a   1.000
_cell.length_b   1.000
_cell.length_c   1.000
_cell.angle_alpha   90.00
_cell.angle_beta   90.00
_cell.angle_gamma   90.00
#
_symmetry.space_group_name_H-M   'P 1'
#
loop_
_entity.id
_entity.type
_entity.pdbx_description
1 polymer ?
#
loop_
_entity_poly.entity_id
_entity_poly.type
_entity_poly.pdbx_seq_one_letter_code
_entity_poly.pdbx_strand_id
1 'polypeptide(L)'
;MTTTPPKALTHDEKKAADAAFEGRPFNEAWSASARAVYDGIVKALPHADVAVPAPPNAGEPEMAPSAQREPLQPQEPLPQEQMDGQELLERTVLPPTIRDREAAIQAGTLIDVTPTALELGITFPVTITRPLWEVGIVTNQSLPEEDQTSRLRDILMAFRLRLASLTTVSPLLDFPVLLTLPPSKVPQPVPLFALIQPDPTHQANVTLLLPNEVSLSITSLN
;
A
#
# COMPACT_ATOMS: atom_id res chain seq x y z
N MET A 1 13.69 15.69 31.61
CA MET A 1 13.83 16.49 30.37
C MET A 1 12.63 17.43 30.30
N THR A 2 12.83 18.72 30.55
CA THR A 2 11.75 19.72 30.49
C THR A 2 11.52 20.13 29.03
N THR A 3 10.49 19.60 28.39
CA THR A 3 10.08 20.01 27.05
C THR A 3 9.41 21.38 27.14
N THR A 4 10.14 22.44 26.84
CA THR A 4 9.58 23.80 26.74
C THR A 4 8.55 23.82 25.60
N PRO A 5 7.33 24.32 25.82
CA PRO A 5 6.32 24.37 24.78
C PRO A 5 6.79 25.27 23.63
N PRO A 6 6.42 24.93 22.37
CA PRO A 6 6.82 25.72 21.20
C PRO A 6 6.23 27.12 21.32
N LYS A 7 7.10 28.14 21.23
CA LYS A 7 6.71 29.54 21.33
C LYS A 7 5.90 29.93 20.09
N ALA A 8 4.76 30.57 20.30
CA ALA A 8 3.95 31.09 19.20
C ALA A 8 4.71 32.18 18.44
N LEU A 9 4.77 32.07 17.11
CA LEU A 9 5.41 33.05 16.23
C LEU A 9 4.70 34.39 16.31
N THR A 10 5.48 35.48 16.34
CA THR A 10 4.96 36.85 16.27
C THR A 10 4.40 37.15 14.88
N HIS A 11 3.67 38.26 14.76
CA HIS A 11 3.00 38.63 13.51
C HIS A 11 3.99 38.89 12.35
N ASP A 12 5.13 39.50 12.64
CA ASP A 12 6.19 39.76 11.66
C ASP A 12 6.95 38.48 11.28
N GLU A 13 7.19 37.55 12.21
CA GLU A 13 7.76 36.23 11.91
C GLU A 13 6.87 35.40 10.99
N LYS A 14 5.54 35.45 11.18
CA LYS A 14 4.57 34.80 10.28
C LYS A 14 4.63 35.39 8.87
N LYS A 15 4.69 36.73 8.76
CA LYS A 15 4.82 37.40 7.45
C LYS A 15 6.15 37.10 6.77
N ALA A 16 7.23 36.99 7.54
CA ALA A 16 8.54 36.63 7.01
C ALA A 16 8.57 35.17 6.52
N ALA A 17 7.92 34.25 7.24
CA ALA A 17 7.78 32.86 6.79
C ALA A 17 7.00 32.76 5.47
N ASP A 18 5.86 33.43 5.40
CA ASP A 18 5.01 33.49 4.19
C ASP A 18 5.79 34.04 2.98
N ALA A 19 6.51 35.16 3.18
CA ALA A 19 7.37 35.73 2.14
C ALA A 19 8.47 34.77 1.67
N ALA A 20 9.09 34.02 2.58
CA ALA A 20 10.13 33.05 2.23
C ALA A 20 9.58 31.88 1.40
N PHE A 21 8.38 31.36 1.72
CA PHE A 21 7.73 30.31 0.93
C PHE A 21 7.28 30.79 -0.44
N GLU A 22 6.83 32.04 -0.55
CA GLU A 22 6.45 32.66 -1.82
C GLU A 22 7.64 33.19 -2.65
N GLY A 23 8.87 33.13 -2.11
CA GLY A 23 10.07 33.66 -2.76
C GLY A 23 10.11 35.19 -2.87
N ARG A 24 9.32 35.91 -2.06
CA ARG A 24 9.32 37.38 -1.98
C ARG A 24 10.49 37.87 -1.13
N PRO A 25 11.10 39.03 -1.43
CA PRO A 25 12.22 39.55 -0.65
C PRO A 25 11.83 39.87 0.80
N PHE A 26 12.79 39.75 1.71
CA PHE A 26 12.63 40.14 3.11
C PHE A 26 12.38 41.64 3.26
N ASN A 27 11.41 42.02 4.08
CA ASN A 27 11.11 43.42 4.40
C ASN A 27 11.96 43.89 5.60
N GLU A 28 12.76 44.94 5.39
CA GLU A 28 13.67 45.51 6.41
C GLU A 28 12.97 46.09 7.64
N ALA A 29 11.66 46.31 7.59
CA ALA A 29 10.87 46.76 8.73
C ALA A 29 10.52 45.64 9.73
N TRP A 30 10.84 44.37 9.44
CA TRP A 30 10.59 43.24 10.33
C TRP A 30 11.71 43.01 11.34
N SER A 31 11.41 42.30 12.45
CA SER A 31 12.38 42.10 13.52
C SER A 31 13.55 41.19 13.13
N ALA A 32 14.61 41.23 13.92
CA ALA A 32 15.74 40.31 13.77
C ALA A 32 15.33 38.83 13.91
N SER A 33 14.29 38.53 14.70
CA SER A 33 13.75 37.18 14.82
C SER A 33 13.04 36.74 13.53
N ALA A 34 12.27 37.64 12.91
CA ALA A 34 11.65 37.40 11.60
C ALA A 34 12.70 37.18 10.49
N ARG A 35 13.84 37.87 10.56
CA ARG A 35 14.97 37.65 9.65
C ARG A 35 15.53 36.24 9.77
N ALA A 36 15.74 35.75 10.99
CA ALA A 36 16.21 34.39 11.22
C ALA A 36 15.24 33.33 10.68
N VAL A 37 13.93 33.57 10.81
CA VAL A 37 12.89 32.70 10.24
C VAL A 37 12.95 32.70 8.70
N TYR A 38 13.02 33.88 8.08
CA TYR A 38 13.09 34.01 6.62
C TYR A 38 14.33 33.30 6.04
N ASP A 39 15.52 33.61 6.58
CA ASP A 39 16.78 33.02 6.09
C ASP A 39 16.80 31.50 6.31
N GLY A 40 16.22 31.02 7.42
CA GLY A 40 16.11 29.58 7.71
C GLY A 40 15.25 28.83 6.69
N ILE A 41 14.11 29.41 6.31
CA ILE A 41 13.20 28.81 5.32
C ILE A 41 13.84 28.83 3.92
N VAL A 42 14.39 29.97 3.50
CA VAL A 42 15.05 30.09 2.18
C VAL A 42 16.20 29.09 2.02
N LYS A 43 16.97 28.84 3.09
CA LYS A 43 18.06 27.85 3.09
C LYS A 43 17.57 26.40 3.03
N ALA A 44 16.38 26.11 3.59
CA ALA A 44 15.81 24.77 3.62
C ALA A 44 15.03 24.41 2.35
N LEU A 45 14.61 25.40 1.56
CA LEU A 45 13.96 25.16 0.28
C LEU A 45 14.96 24.53 -0.71
N PRO A 46 14.57 23.47 -1.43
CA PRO A 46 15.44 22.85 -2.42
C PRO A 46 15.73 23.88 -3.52
N HIS A 47 17.01 24.19 -3.72
CA HIS A 47 17.44 24.94 -4.90
C HIS A 47 17.11 24.09 -6.12
N ALA A 48 16.03 24.43 -6.81
CA ALA A 48 15.68 23.84 -8.09
C ALA A 48 16.74 24.28 -9.11
N ASP A 49 17.81 23.49 -9.22
CA ASP A 49 18.68 23.52 -10.39
C ASP A 49 17.82 23.12 -11.59
N VAL A 50 17.55 24.10 -12.44
CA VAL A 50 16.69 23.96 -13.62
C VAL A 50 17.45 23.17 -14.67
N ALA A 51 17.21 21.86 -14.73
CA ALA A 51 17.52 21.03 -15.89
C ALA A 51 16.26 20.83 -16.74
N VAL A 52 16.26 21.52 -17.88
CA VAL A 52 15.24 21.59 -18.94
C VAL A 52 14.96 20.20 -19.57
N PRO A 53 13.70 19.78 -19.77
CA PRO A 53 13.37 18.64 -20.64
C PRO A 53 13.08 19.09 -22.08
N ALA A 54 13.59 18.33 -23.06
CA ALA A 54 13.32 18.46 -24.50
C ALA A 54 12.76 17.13 -25.07
N PRO A 55 12.02 17.14 -26.20
CA PRO A 55 10.72 16.48 -26.37
C PRO A 55 10.74 15.14 -27.18
N PRO A 56 9.57 14.47 -27.41
CA PRO A 56 9.48 13.07 -27.81
C PRO A 56 9.53 12.89 -29.34
N ASN A 57 10.06 11.75 -29.80
CA ASN A 57 10.11 11.41 -31.22
C ASN A 57 9.07 10.35 -31.57
N ALA A 58 8.32 10.63 -32.63
CA ALA A 58 7.20 9.89 -33.18
C ALA A 58 7.64 8.69 -34.03
N GLY A 59 6.75 7.70 -34.20
CA GLY A 59 6.95 6.62 -35.16
C GLY A 59 5.87 5.53 -35.16
N GLU A 60 4.68 5.85 -35.66
CA GLU A 60 3.84 4.90 -36.42
C GLU A 60 3.95 5.30 -37.91
N PRO A 61 3.95 4.35 -38.88
CA PRO A 61 2.66 3.88 -39.43
C PRO A 61 2.59 2.41 -39.92
N GLU A 62 1.39 1.85 -39.73
CA GLU A 62 0.53 1.07 -40.66
C GLU A 62 1.10 0.45 -41.97
N MET A 63 0.85 -0.85 -42.17
CA MET A 63 0.30 -1.41 -43.44
C MET A 63 -0.20 -2.86 -43.27
N ALA A 64 -1.47 -3.08 -43.59
CA ALA A 64 -2.21 -4.35 -43.76
C ALA A 64 -1.84 -5.04 -45.12
N PRO A 65 -2.55 -6.04 -45.74
CA PRO A 65 -3.89 -6.61 -45.43
C PRO A 65 -4.18 -8.11 -45.80
N SER A 66 -5.46 -8.50 -45.61
CA SER A 66 -6.26 -9.51 -46.35
C SER A 66 -6.08 -11.02 -46.01
N ALA A 67 -7.09 -11.91 -45.96
CA ALA A 67 -8.51 -11.87 -46.36
C ALA A 67 -9.29 -13.14 -45.92
N GLN A 68 -10.62 -12.99 -45.70
CA GLN A 68 -11.74 -13.91 -46.05
C GLN A 68 -12.08 -15.12 -45.11
N ARG A 69 -13.34 -15.52 -44.81
CA ARG A 69 -14.74 -15.16 -45.15
C ARG A 69 -15.70 -15.88 -44.14
N GLU A 70 -16.82 -15.26 -43.79
CA GLU A 70 -18.07 -15.82 -43.19
C GLU A 70 -18.83 -16.79 -44.15
N PRO A 71 -20.05 -17.36 -43.88
CA PRO A 71 -21.04 -17.20 -42.76
C PRO A 71 -21.72 -18.52 -42.24
N LEU A 72 -22.58 -18.40 -41.20
CA LEU A 72 -23.96 -18.98 -41.05
C LEU A 72 -24.33 -19.38 -39.59
N GLN A 73 -25.39 -18.74 -39.06
CA GLN A 73 -26.20 -19.15 -37.87
C GLN A 73 -27.26 -20.20 -38.28
N PRO A 74 -28.27 -20.62 -37.45
CA PRO A 74 -28.44 -20.76 -35.98
C PRO A 74 -28.99 -22.17 -35.57
N GLN A 75 -29.08 -22.52 -34.27
CA GLN A 75 -30.24 -23.20 -33.59
C GLN A 75 -29.90 -23.86 -32.22
N GLU A 76 -30.67 -23.49 -31.19
CA GLU A 76 -30.99 -24.27 -29.97
C GLU A 76 -31.93 -25.45 -30.31
N PRO A 77 -32.03 -26.57 -29.53
CA PRO A 77 -32.59 -26.57 -28.16
C PRO A 77 -32.06 -27.65 -27.16
N LEU A 78 -32.42 -27.49 -25.87
CA LEU A 78 -32.37 -28.52 -24.81
C LEU A 78 -33.27 -29.73 -25.09
N PRO A 79 -32.95 -30.94 -24.57
CA PRO A 79 -33.63 -31.44 -23.36
C PRO A 79 -32.77 -32.25 -22.37
N GLN A 80 -33.26 -32.31 -21.12
CA GLN A 80 -32.76 -33.03 -19.94
C GLN A 80 -33.08 -34.55 -19.98
N GLU A 81 -32.22 -35.40 -19.41
CA GLU A 81 -32.51 -36.36 -18.29
C GLU A 81 -31.43 -37.47 -18.11
N GLN A 82 -30.75 -37.39 -16.96
CA GLN A 82 -30.43 -38.41 -15.93
C GLN A 82 -29.73 -39.78 -16.19
N MET A 83 -28.79 -40.04 -15.24
CA MET A 83 -28.17 -41.31 -14.78
C MET A 83 -27.26 -42.04 -15.78
N ASP A 84 -26.02 -42.40 -15.47
CA ASP A 84 -25.56 -43.17 -14.30
C ASP A 84 -24.04 -42.96 -14.10
N GLY A 85 -23.55 -43.20 -12.90
CA GLY A 85 -22.29 -42.66 -12.40
C GLY A 85 -21.02 -43.15 -13.10
N GLN A 86 -20.00 -42.28 -13.10
CA GLN A 86 -18.61 -42.66 -12.82
C GLN A 86 -17.88 -41.50 -12.15
N GLU A 87 -17.15 -41.87 -11.10
CA GLU A 87 -16.20 -41.07 -10.35
C GLU A 87 -15.35 -40.17 -11.26
N LEU A 88 -15.56 -38.87 -11.17
CA LEU A 88 -14.52 -37.91 -11.52
C LEU A 88 -14.36 -37.01 -10.32
N LEU A 89 -13.25 -37.23 -9.61
CA LEU A 89 -12.72 -36.40 -8.54
C LEU A 89 -13.01 -34.94 -8.84
N GLU A 90 -14.08 -34.44 -8.23
CA GLU A 90 -14.37 -33.03 -8.16
C GLU A 90 -13.22 -32.46 -7.37
N ARG A 91 -12.23 -31.94 -8.09
CA ARG A 91 -11.22 -31.05 -7.57
C ARG A 91 -11.99 -29.79 -7.19
N THR A 92 -12.72 -29.88 -6.08
CA THR A 92 -13.25 -28.75 -5.34
C THR A 92 -12.01 -27.96 -4.97
N VAL A 93 -11.68 -26.97 -5.81
CA VAL A 93 -10.73 -25.93 -5.45
C VAL A 93 -11.49 -25.09 -4.42
N LEU A 94 -11.55 -25.62 -3.19
CA LEU A 94 -11.89 -24.85 -2.02
C LEU A 94 -10.86 -23.70 -2.00
N PRO A 95 -11.29 -22.43 -1.88
CA PRO A 95 -10.35 -21.36 -1.60
C PRO A 95 -9.54 -21.79 -0.37
N PRO A 96 -8.20 -21.66 -0.38
CA PRO A 96 -7.39 -22.13 0.73
C PRO A 96 -7.87 -21.42 1.97
N THR A 97 -8.43 -22.19 2.89
CA THR A 97 -8.69 -21.72 4.25
C THR A 97 -7.35 -21.19 4.74
N ILE A 98 -7.28 -19.97 5.29
CA ILE A 98 -6.08 -19.37 5.90
C ILE A 98 -5.79 -20.09 7.23
N ARG A 99 -5.80 -21.42 7.21
CA ARG A 99 -5.48 -22.31 8.33
C ARG A 99 -4.06 -22.84 8.16
N ASP A 100 -3.60 -22.98 6.92
CA ASP A 100 -2.24 -23.38 6.59
C ASP A 100 -1.47 -22.24 5.92
N ARG A 101 -0.72 -21.48 6.74
CA ARG A 101 0.16 -20.40 6.27
C ARG A 101 1.11 -20.91 5.18
N GLU A 102 1.76 -22.06 5.42
CA GLU A 102 2.72 -22.63 4.46
C GLU A 102 2.05 -22.99 3.15
N ALA A 103 0.89 -23.66 3.17
CA ALA A 103 0.16 -23.98 1.94
C ALA A 103 -0.31 -22.73 1.19
N ALA A 104 -0.73 -21.67 1.89
CA ALA A 104 -1.15 -20.43 1.28
C ALA A 104 0.02 -19.61 0.69
N ILE A 105 1.22 -19.71 1.29
CA ILE A 105 2.45 -19.16 0.71
C ILE A 105 2.84 -19.95 -0.54
N GLN A 106 2.80 -21.30 -0.49
CA GLN A 106 3.10 -22.15 -1.66
C GLN A 106 2.08 -21.97 -2.79
N ALA A 107 0.81 -21.74 -2.47
CA ALA A 107 -0.23 -21.39 -3.43
C ALA A 107 -0.08 -19.96 -3.98
N GLY A 108 0.82 -19.15 -3.39
CA GLY A 108 1.07 -17.77 -3.78
C GLY A 108 0.01 -16.77 -3.31
N THR A 109 -1.01 -17.22 -2.58
CA THR A 109 -2.07 -16.35 -2.03
C THR A 109 -1.55 -15.44 -0.92
N LEU A 110 -0.57 -15.92 -0.15
CA LEU A 110 0.15 -15.16 0.88
C LEU A 110 1.61 -14.95 0.48
N ILE A 111 2.17 -13.82 0.88
CA ILE A 111 3.57 -13.47 0.72
C ILE A 111 4.18 -13.36 2.12
N ASP A 112 5.28 -14.08 2.33
CA ASP A 112 5.98 -14.03 3.61
C ASP A 112 6.81 -12.77 3.72
N VAL A 113 6.47 -11.94 4.71
CA VAL A 113 7.19 -10.69 5.02
C VAL A 113 7.82 -10.73 6.40
N THR A 114 7.84 -11.92 7.01
CA THR A 114 8.51 -12.20 8.28
C THR A 114 9.95 -11.70 8.36
N PRO A 115 10.84 -11.84 7.34
CA PRO A 115 12.20 -11.31 7.46
C PRO A 115 12.24 -9.79 7.68
N THR A 116 11.47 -9.02 6.91
CA THR A 116 11.37 -7.55 7.07
C THR A 116 10.68 -7.17 8.38
N ALA A 117 9.70 -7.97 8.83
CA ALA A 117 9.03 -7.76 10.11
C ALA A 117 9.98 -7.95 11.32
N LEU A 118 10.85 -8.96 11.25
CA LEU A 118 11.86 -9.23 12.28
C LEU A 118 12.87 -8.08 12.40
N GLU A 119 13.32 -7.50 11.28
CA GLU A 119 14.19 -6.31 11.26
C GLU A 119 13.54 -5.11 11.95
N LEU A 120 12.21 -5.02 11.88
CA LEU A 120 11.41 -4.00 12.53
C LEU A 120 10.99 -4.39 13.96
N GLY A 121 11.56 -5.44 14.54
CA GLY A 121 11.32 -5.86 15.92
C GLY A 121 9.96 -6.51 16.17
N ILE A 122 9.29 -7.01 15.13
CA ILE A 122 8.10 -7.85 15.25
C ILE A 122 8.57 -9.30 15.42
N THR A 123 8.31 -9.92 16.58
CA THR A 123 8.89 -11.22 16.97
C THR A 123 8.08 -12.44 16.54
N PHE A 124 7.00 -12.24 15.80
CA PHE A 124 6.12 -13.30 15.32
C PHE A 124 5.99 -13.25 13.79
N PRO A 125 5.65 -14.37 13.12
CA PRO A 125 5.48 -14.43 11.68
C PRO A 125 4.41 -13.46 11.18
N VAL A 126 4.74 -12.76 10.09
CA VAL A 126 3.83 -11.83 9.42
C VAL A 126 3.77 -12.17 7.94
N THR A 127 2.55 -12.26 7.43
CA THR A 127 2.26 -12.49 6.01
C THR A 127 1.34 -11.39 5.47
N ILE A 128 1.43 -11.15 4.18
CA ILE A 128 0.60 -10.19 3.44
C ILE A 128 -0.16 -10.95 2.35
N THR A 129 -1.43 -10.64 2.15
CA THR A 129 -2.19 -11.21 1.02
C THR A 129 -1.69 -10.67 -0.33
N ARG A 130 -1.75 -11.51 -1.37
CA ARG A 130 -1.36 -11.08 -2.74
C ARG A 130 -2.11 -9.82 -3.21
N PRO A 131 -3.44 -9.68 -3.01
CA PRO A 131 -4.14 -8.45 -3.39
C PRO A 131 -3.62 -7.22 -2.66
N LEU A 132 -3.31 -7.33 -1.35
CA LEU A 132 -2.70 -6.23 -0.61
C LEU A 132 -1.30 -5.88 -1.15
N TRP A 133 -0.50 -6.88 -1.52
CA TRP A 133 0.81 -6.65 -2.11
C TRP A 133 0.74 -5.91 -3.46
N GLU A 134 -0.15 -6.35 -4.34
CA GLU A 134 -0.32 -5.74 -5.67
C GLU A 134 -0.83 -4.30 -5.57
N VAL A 135 -1.83 -4.06 -4.71
CA VAL A 135 -2.47 -2.75 -4.56
C VAL A 135 -1.62 -1.79 -3.71
N GLY A 136 -0.97 -2.26 -2.65
CA GLY A 136 -0.29 -1.40 -1.68
C GLY A 136 1.21 -1.21 -1.89
N ILE A 137 1.90 -2.24 -2.40
CA ILE A 137 3.37 -2.28 -2.48
C ILE A 137 3.83 -2.08 -3.92
N VAL A 138 3.34 -2.89 -4.86
CA VAL A 138 3.76 -2.78 -6.27
C VAL A 138 3.15 -1.51 -6.88
N THR A 139 1.83 -1.30 -6.77
CA THR A 139 1.03 -0.14 -7.26
C THR A 139 1.14 0.19 -8.76
N ASN A 140 2.31 -0.01 -9.36
CA ASN A 140 2.63 0.15 -10.76
C ASN A 140 3.71 -0.89 -11.10
N GLN A 141 3.55 -1.60 -12.21
CA GLN A 141 4.36 -2.75 -12.65
C GLN A 141 5.84 -2.44 -12.98
N SER A 142 6.35 -1.29 -12.54
CA SER A 142 7.72 -0.81 -12.78
C SER A 142 8.30 -0.03 -11.59
N LEU A 143 7.83 -0.30 -10.36
CA LEU A 143 8.44 0.27 -9.16
C LEU A 143 9.77 -0.46 -8.85
N PRO A 144 10.88 0.25 -8.57
CA PRO A 144 12.12 -0.39 -8.15
C PRO A 144 11.94 -1.12 -6.81
N GLU A 145 12.72 -2.17 -6.58
CA GLU A 145 12.62 -3.02 -5.38
C GLU A 145 12.88 -2.26 -4.07
N GLU A 146 13.69 -1.20 -4.12
CA GLU A 146 13.95 -0.31 -2.98
C GLU A 146 12.66 0.40 -2.52
N ASP A 147 11.87 0.93 -3.45
CA ASP A 147 10.60 1.59 -3.15
C ASP A 147 9.57 0.58 -2.62
N GLN A 148 9.54 -0.64 -3.17
CA GLN A 148 8.69 -1.73 -2.66
C GLN A 148 9.04 -2.08 -1.21
N THR A 149 10.34 -2.18 -0.91
CA THR A 149 10.85 -2.46 0.43
C THR A 149 10.51 -1.31 1.39
N SER A 150 10.66 -0.06 0.96
CA SER A 150 10.28 1.11 1.75
C SER A 150 8.78 1.11 2.08
N ARG A 151 7.92 0.82 1.09
CA ARG A 151 6.46 0.72 1.30
C ARG A 151 6.08 -0.40 2.25
N LEU A 152 6.69 -1.57 2.09
CA LEU A 152 6.50 -2.69 3.00
C LEU A 152 6.89 -2.30 4.44
N ARG A 153 8.02 -1.61 4.60
CA ARG A 153 8.49 -1.11 5.89
C ARG A 153 7.49 -0.13 6.51
N ASP A 154 6.92 0.77 5.73
CA ASP A 154 5.91 1.74 6.20
C ASP A 154 4.63 1.04 6.68
N ILE A 155 4.15 0.03 5.94
CA ILE A 155 2.99 -0.79 6.34
C ILE A 155 3.26 -1.51 7.67
N LEU A 156 4.40 -2.20 7.76
CA LEU A 156 4.80 -2.92 8.97
C LEU A 156 5.04 -1.98 10.16
N MET A 157 5.56 -0.78 9.89
CA MET A 157 5.76 0.24 10.92
C MET A 157 4.43 0.78 11.45
N ALA A 158 3.47 1.09 10.56
CA ALA A 158 2.13 1.49 10.95
C ALA A 158 1.43 0.40 11.78
N PHE A 159 1.58 -0.86 11.38
CA PHE A 159 1.07 -2.00 12.15
C PHE A 159 1.72 -2.10 13.54
N ARG A 160 3.05 -1.99 13.63
CA ARG A 160 3.76 -2.02 14.92
C ARG A 160 3.36 -0.85 15.83
N LEU A 161 3.20 0.35 15.29
CA LEU A 161 2.69 1.51 16.03
C LEU A 161 1.28 1.25 16.57
N ARG A 162 0.42 0.63 15.74
CA ARG A 162 -0.91 0.23 16.18
C ARG A 162 -0.84 -0.76 17.33
N LEU A 163 -0.06 -1.84 17.21
CA LEU A 163 0.09 -2.82 18.28
C LEU A 163 0.59 -2.19 19.59
N ALA A 164 1.58 -1.30 19.51
CA ALA A 164 2.10 -0.59 20.67
C ALA A 164 1.07 0.35 21.34
N SER A 165 0.07 0.82 20.57
CA SER A 165 -1.01 1.66 21.09
C SER A 165 -2.13 0.88 21.79
N LEU A 166 -2.19 -0.44 21.62
CA LEU A 166 -3.26 -1.28 22.17
C LEU A 166 -2.89 -1.82 23.54
N THR A 167 -3.83 -1.75 24.47
CA THR A 167 -3.75 -2.43 25.77
C THR A 167 -4.18 -3.89 25.70
N THR A 168 -5.03 -4.24 24.72
CA THR A 168 -5.54 -5.59 24.48
C THR A 168 -5.55 -5.87 22.98
N VAL A 169 -5.09 -7.04 22.56
CA VAL A 169 -5.07 -7.44 21.15
C VAL A 169 -6.35 -8.19 20.78
N SER A 170 -7.04 -7.67 19.77
CA SER A 170 -8.20 -8.33 19.15
C SER A 170 -7.72 -9.32 18.09
N PRO A 171 -8.39 -10.47 17.87
CA PRO A 171 -8.07 -11.41 16.78
C PRO A 171 -8.18 -10.79 15.39
N LEU A 172 -8.95 -9.70 15.26
CA LEU A 172 -8.99 -8.87 14.07
C LEU A 172 -8.76 -7.41 14.47
N LEU A 173 -7.74 -6.80 13.87
CA LEU A 173 -7.33 -5.43 14.16
C LEU A 173 -7.36 -4.60 12.89
N ASP A 174 -7.98 -3.43 12.93
CA ASP A 174 -7.83 -2.42 11.89
C ASP A 174 -6.66 -1.47 12.22
N PHE A 175 -5.95 -1.03 11.17
CA PHE A 175 -4.93 -0.01 11.28
C PHE A 175 -4.83 0.80 9.99
N PRO A 176 -4.78 2.15 10.08
CA PRO A 176 -4.58 2.98 8.91
C PRO A 176 -3.09 3.01 8.52
N VAL A 177 -2.81 2.91 7.22
CA VAL A 177 -1.46 3.10 6.65
C VAL A 177 -1.50 4.23 5.64
N LEU A 178 -0.51 5.12 5.69
CA LEU A 178 -0.35 6.16 4.68
C LEU A 178 0.30 5.56 3.43
N LEU A 179 -0.48 5.38 2.36
CA LEU A 179 0.00 4.84 1.09
C LEU A 179 -0.15 5.88 -0.02
N THR A 180 0.87 6.00 -0.87
CA THR A 180 0.79 6.79 -2.10
C THR A 180 0.30 5.87 -3.22
N LEU A 181 -0.99 5.99 -3.56
CA LEU A 181 -1.64 5.16 -4.57
C LEU A 181 -1.87 5.97 -5.86
N PRO A 182 -1.43 5.49 -7.04
CA PRO A 182 -1.71 6.15 -8.31
C PRO A 182 -3.22 6.33 -8.54
N PRO A 183 -3.67 7.46 -9.12
CA PRO A 183 -2.88 8.55 -9.70
C PRO A 183 -2.41 9.62 -8.67
N SER A 184 -2.75 9.45 -7.39
CA SER A 184 -2.43 10.42 -6.34
C SER A 184 -0.98 10.31 -5.89
N LYS A 185 -0.25 11.43 -5.91
CA LYS A 185 1.12 11.51 -5.35
C LYS A 185 1.15 11.83 -3.86
N VAL A 186 0.01 12.25 -3.29
CA VAL A 186 -0.08 12.50 -1.84
C VAL A 186 -0.38 11.20 -1.08
N PRO A 187 0.30 10.94 0.05
CA PRO A 187 -0.01 9.79 0.90
C PRO A 187 -1.42 9.90 1.46
N GLN A 188 -2.23 8.86 1.27
CA GLN A 188 -3.60 8.78 1.77
C GLN A 188 -3.71 7.69 2.83
N PRO A 189 -4.51 7.89 3.90
CA PRO A 189 -4.78 6.86 4.89
C PRO A 189 -5.65 5.76 4.29
N VAL A 190 -5.07 4.58 4.12
CA VAL A 190 -5.74 3.36 3.67
C VAL A 190 -5.95 2.45 4.87
N PRO A 191 -7.21 2.08 5.21
CA PRO A 191 -7.46 1.14 6.29
C PRO A 191 -7.04 -0.26 5.85
N LEU A 192 -6.17 -0.90 6.63
CA LEU A 192 -5.79 -2.29 6.49
C LEU A 192 -6.24 -3.08 7.71
N PHE A 193 -6.35 -4.40 7.55
CA PHE A 193 -6.71 -5.30 8.64
C PHE A 193 -5.58 -6.30 8.89
N ALA A 194 -5.38 -6.63 10.15
CA ALA A 194 -4.49 -7.67 10.62
C ALA A 194 -5.32 -8.75 11.31
N LEU A 195 -5.30 -9.96 10.75
CA LEU A 195 -5.86 -11.16 11.35
C LEU A 195 -4.78 -11.82 12.19
N ILE A 196 -5.01 -11.93 13.49
CA ILE A 196 -4.10 -12.54 14.46
C ILE A 196 -4.65 -13.92 14.82
N GLN A 197 -3.92 -14.96 14.46
CA GLN A 197 -4.26 -16.35 14.76
C GLN A 197 -3.25 -16.92 15.78
N PRO A 198 -3.71 -17.71 16.76
CA PRO A 198 -2.80 -18.39 17.67
C PRO A 198 -2.00 -19.45 16.90
N ASP A 199 -0.69 -19.48 17.13
CA ASP A 199 0.22 -20.44 16.49
C ASP A 199 0.98 -21.22 17.56
N PRO A 200 1.05 -22.56 17.48
CA PRO A 200 1.71 -23.38 18.49
C PRO A 200 3.23 -23.18 18.53
N THR A 201 3.85 -22.72 17.44
CA THR A 201 5.31 -22.55 17.33
C THR A 201 5.73 -21.13 17.70
N HIS A 202 4.98 -20.13 17.24
CA HIS A 202 5.34 -18.71 17.35
C HIS A 202 4.42 -17.88 18.26
N GLN A 203 3.52 -18.53 19.02
CA GLN A 203 2.47 -17.94 19.87
C GLN A 203 1.36 -17.22 19.08
N ALA A 204 1.71 -16.49 18.03
CA ALA A 204 0.79 -15.84 17.13
C ALA A 204 1.33 -15.83 15.69
N ASN A 205 0.41 -15.80 14.74
CA ASN A 205 0.66 -15.60 13.31
C ASN A 205 -0.24 -14.47 12.85
N VAL A 206 0.33 -13.52 12.12
CA VAL A 206 -0.40 -12.37 11.60
C VAL A 206 -0.48 -12.42 10.08
N THR A 207 -1.69 -12.24 9.58
CA THR A 207 -1.96 -12.01 8.15
C THR A 207 -2.49 -10.60 7.98
N LEU A 208 -1.87 -9.79 7.14
CA LEU A 208 -2.35 -8.47 6.75
C LEU A 208 -3.16 -8.57 5.46
N LEU A 209 -4.33 -7.94 5.45
CA LEU A 209 -5.30 -8.05 4.37
C LEU A 209 -6.04 -6.74 4.11
N LEU A 210 -6.60 -6.61 2.91
CA LEU A 210 -7.46 -5.49 2.54
C LEU A 210 -8.85 -5.61 3.19
N PRO A 211 -9.57 -4.48 3.39
CA PRO A 211 -10.93 -4.49 3.94
C PRO A 211 -11.89 -5.42 3.21
N ASN A 212 -11.76 -5.52 1.88
CA ASN A 212 -12.62 -6.35 1.04
C ASN A 212 -12.37 -7.86 1.25
N GLU A 213 -11.19 -8.24 1.72
CA GLU A 213 -10.81 -9.64 1.95
C GLU A 213 -11.26 -10.15 3.33
N VAL A 214 -11.54 -9.24 4.27
CA VAL A 214 -11.98 -9.56 5.63
C VAL A 214 -13.29 -10.37 5.58
N SER A 215 -14.25 -9.95 4.77
CA SER A 215 -15.56 -10.60 4.65
C SER A 215 -15.47 -12.03 4.11
N LEU A 216 -14.55 -12.28 3.18
CA LEU A 216 -14.32 -13.60 2.59
C LEU A 216 -13.68 -14.56 3.59
N SER A 217 -12.72 -14.04 4.36
CA SER A 217 -11.97 -14.83 5.35
C SER A 217 -12.82 -15.23 6.56
N ILE A 218 -13.76 -14.37 6.99
CA ILE A 218 -14.65 -14.65 8.12
C ILE A 218 -15.74 -15.68 7.75
N THR A 219 -16.22 -15.67 6.50
CA THR A 219 -17.26 -16.62 6.06
C THR A 219 -16.75 -18.06 6.04
N SER A 220 -15.45 -18.28 5.79
CA SER A 220 -14.82 -19.60 5.84
C SER A 220 -14.55 -20.12 7.26
N LEU A 221 -14.85 -19.34 8.31
CA LEU A 221 -14.60 -19.71 9.71
C LEU A 221 -15.87 -20.19 10.45
N ASN A 222 -17.05 -20.18 9.81
CA ASN A 222 -18.33 -20.59 10.40
C ASN A 222 -18.82 -21.93 9.85
#